data_AF-A0A2P2IGV7-F1
#
_entry.id   AF-A0A2P2IGV7-F1
#
_cell.length_a   1.000
_cell.length_b   1.000
_cell.length_c   1.000
_cell.angle_alpha   90.00
_cell.angle_beta   90.00
_cell.angle_gamma   90.00
#
_symmetry.space_group_name_H-M   'P 1'
#
loop_
_entity.id
_entity.type
_entity.pdbx_description
1 polymer ?
#
loop_
_entity_poly.entity_id
_entity_poly.type
_entity_poly.pdbx_seq_one_letter_code
_entity_poly.pdbx_strand_id
1 'polypeptide(L)'
;VQRAQRDMRREQRSGSKKRRVSRALINLHNNEAGRQLIVQDMRKECKCHGVSGSCELKTCWKQMPAFREVGENLKHRFDGAIEVVPKKGGGRLKLVPNKQFFRELSGKDLVFMTSSPEYCEYDPKSGSLST
;
A
#
# COMPACT_ATOMS: atom_id res chain seq x y z
N VAL A 1 2.27 -42.84 12.07
CA VAL A 1 1.81 -42.29 10.76
C VAL A 1 0.63 -41.31 10.89
N GLN A 2 -0.51 -41.69 11.48
CA GLN A 2 -1.71 -40.83 11.53
C GLN A 2 -1.56 -39.52 12.35
N ARG A 3 -0.78 -39.54 13.44
CA ARG A 3 -0.52 -38.34 14.26
C ARG A 3 0.26 -37.27 13.49
N ALA A 4 1.35 -37.67 12.83
CA ALA A 4 2.16 -36.81 11.97
C ALA A 4 1.34 -36.19 10.81
N GLN A 5 0.42 -36.96 10.21
CA GLN A 5 -0.49 -36.43 9.18
C GLN A 5 -1.46 -35.36 9.71
N ARG A 6 -1.94 -35.49 10.95
CA ARG A 6 -2.79 -34.48 11.60
C ARG A 6 -2.00 -33.20 11.92
N ASP A 7 -0.76 -33.34 12.35
CA ASP A 7 0.12 -32.22 12.67
C ASP A 7 0.49 -31.43 11.39
N MET A 8 0.84 -32.12 10.29
CA MET A 8 1.07 -31.48 8.99
C MET A 8 -0.16 -30.69 8.49
N ARG A 9 -1.37 -31.25 8.62
CA ARG A 9 -2.60 -30.54 8.23
C ARG A 9 -2.88 -29.30 9.10
N ARG A 10 -2.53 -29.36 10.39
CA ARG A 10 -2.66 -28.21 11.32
C ARG A 10 -1.69 -27.10 10.95
N GLU A 11 -0.44 -27.44 10.63
CA GLU A 11 0.56 -26.48 10.17
C GLU A 11 0.16 -25.82 8.85
N GLN A 12 -0.31 -26.59 7.86
CA GLN A 12 -0.81 -26.04 6.60
C GLN A 12 -1.98 -25.07 6.81
N ARG A 13 -2.96 -25.43 7.65
CA ARG A 13 -4.08 -24.54 8.01
C ARG A 13 -3.60 -23.27 8.72
N SER A 14 -2.66 -23.40 9.64
CA SER A 14 -2.06 -22.28 10.37
C SER A 14 -1.31 -21.33 9.42
N GLY A 15 -0.53 -21.88 8.48
CA GLY A 15 0.17 -21.12 7.45
C GLY A 15 -0.77 -20.37 6.51
N SER A 16 -1.84 -21.03 6.05
CA SER A 16 -2.87 -20.40 5.21
C SER A 16 -3.58 -19.26 5.94
N LYS A 17 -3.96 -19.48 7.22
CA LYS A 17 -4.55 -18.43 8.07
C LYS A 17 -3.60 -17.25 8.26
N LYS A 18 -2.31 -17.53 8.53
CA LYS A 18 -1.26 -16.50 8.65
C LYS A 18 -1.17 -15.67 7.37
N ARG A 19 -1.08 -16.31 6.20
CA ARG A 19 -1.00 -15.64 4.89
C ARG A 19 -2.21 -14.73 4.64
N ARG A 20 -3.42 -15.20 4.92
CA ARG A 20 -4.65 -14.42 4.75
C ARG A 20 -4.66 -13.16 5.62
N VAL A 21 -4.29 -13.31 6.89
CA VAL A 21 -4.22 -12.17 7.82
C VAL A 21 -3.13 -11.18 7.39
N SER A 22 -1.96 -11.66 6.98
CA SER A 22 -0.88 -10.80 6.47
C SER A 22 -1.34 -9.97 5.26
N ARG A 23 -2.03 -10.58 4.30
CA ARG A 23 -2.55 -9.88 3.13
C ARG A 23 -3.57 -8.80 3.51
N ALA A 24 -4.44 -9.08 4.48
CA ALA A 24 -5.39 -8.08 4.98
C ALA A 24 -4.66 -6.88 5.63
N LEU A 25 -3.62 -7.12 6.41
CA LEU A 25 -2.81 -6.05 7.02
C LEU A 25 -2.08 -5.21 5.97
N ILE A 26 -1.54 -5.83 4.93
CA ILE A 26 -0.89 -5.13 3.81
C ILE A 26 -1.90 -4.23 3.09
N ASN A 27 -3.08 -4.77 2.77
CA ASN A 27 -4.13 -4.00 2.09
C ASN A 27 -4.57 -2.79 2.94
N LEU A 28 -4.76 -2.97 4.25
CA LEU A 28 -5.13 -1.87 5.14
C LEU A 28 -4.04 -0.79 5.19
N HIS A 29 -2.77 -1.19 5.27
CA HIS A 29 -1.63 -0.27 5.24
C HIS A 29 -1.57 0.52 3.93
N ASN A 30 -1.60 -0.17 2.78
CA ASN A 30 -1.50 0.47 1.47
C ASN A 30 -2.69 1.39 1.18
N ASN A 31 -3.90 1.01 1.60
CA ASN A 31 -5.09 1.86 1.49
C ASN A 31 -4.96 3.15 2.31
N GLU A 32 -4.41 3.04 3.52
CA GLU A 32 -4.17 4.22 4.36
C GLU A 32 -3.06 5.10 3.80
N ALA A 33 -1.95 4.52 3.32
CA ALA A 33 -0.87 5.26 2.68
C ALA A 33 -1.38 6.08 1.47
N GLY A 34 -2.30 5.52 0.68
CA GLY A 34 -2.96 6.22 -0.43
C GLY A 34 -3.88 7.36 0.03
N ARG A 35 -4.72 7.13 1.06
CA ARG A 35 -5.55 8.20 1.64
C ARG A 35 -4.71 9.35 2.20
N GLN A 36 -3.64 9.01 2.92
CA GLN A 36 -2.73 9.97 3.53
C GLN A 36 -1.99 10.81 2.48
N LEU A 37 -1.58 10.19 1.35
CA LEU A 37 -0.99 10.91 0.23
C LEU A 37 -1.93 12.02 -0.27
N ILE A 38 -3.20 11.69 -0.51
CA ILE A 38 -4.20 12.67 -0.97
C ILE A 38 -4.39 13.79 0.05
N VAL A 39 -4.56 13.45 1.34
CA VAL A 39 -4.81 14.44 2.40
C VAL A 39 -3.61 15.38 2.58
N GLN A 40 -2.39 14.88 2.45
CA GLN A 40 -1.16 15.67 2.59
C GLN A 40 -0.94 16.62 1.42
N ASP A 41 -1.37 16.24 0.21
CA ASP A 41 -1.14 17.03 -1.00
C ASP A 41 -2.30 18.01 -1.30
N MET A 42 -3.34 18.06 -0.45
CA MET A 42 -4.44 19.03 -0.57
C MET A 42 -3.93 20.47 -0.57
N ARG A 43 -4.38 21.27 -1.53
CA ARG A 43 -3.97 22.67 -1.71
C ARG A 43 -5.10 23.63 -1.38
N LYS A 44 -4.74 24.85 -0.97
CA LYS A 44 -5.72 25.92 -0.78
C LYS A 44 -5.93 26.62 -2.12
N GLU A 45 -7.09 26.42 -2.70
CA GLU A 45 -7.52 27.12 -3.91
C GLU A 45 -8.42 28.28 -3.53
N CYS A 46 -8.30 29.40 -4.23
CA CYS A 46 -9.02 30.63 -3.94
C CYS A 46 -9.63 31.23 -5.20
N LYS A 47 -10.85 31.75 -5.09
CA LYS A 47 -11.48 32.58 -6.11
C LYS A 47 -11.63 34.01 -5.61
N CYS A 48 -11.21 34.97 -6.43
CA CYS A 48 -11.30 36.40 -6.13
C CYS A 48 -12.63 36.98 -6.63
N HIS A 49 -13.19 37.92 -5.88
CA HIS A 49 -14.54 38.46 -6.08
C HIS A 49 -14.60 40.00 -6.05
N GLY A 50 -13.47 40.70 -6.06
CA GLY A 50 -13.45 42.17 -6.00
C GLY A 50 -13.66 42.85 -7.35
N VAL A 51 -13.86 44.17 -7.32
CA VAL A 51 -14.14 44.98 -8.50
C VAL A 51 -12.99 44.85 -9.51
N SER A 52 -13.32 44.72 -10.79
CA SER A 52 -12.34 44.52 -11.87
C SER A 52 -11.42 43.30 -11.67
N GLY A 53 -11.85 42.30 -10.89
CA GLY A 53 -11.06 41.09 -10.60
C GLY A 53 -10.07 41.25 -9.44
N SER A 54 -10.19 42.29 -8.61
CA SER A 54 -9.36 42.43 -7.41
C SER A 54 -9.58 41.26 -6.44
N CYS A 55 -8.56 40.94 -5.65
CA CYS A 55 -8.58 39.87 -4.66
C CYS A 55 -8.78 40.37 -3.22
N GLU A 56 -9.27 41.60 -3.05
CA GLU A 56 -9.58 42.21 -1.74
C GLU A 56 -10.61 41.37 -0.97
N LEU A 57 -11.59 40.81 -1.69
CA LEU A 57 -12.46 39.75 -1.21
C LEU A 57 -12.18 38.46 -1.99
N LYS A 58 -11.92 37.37 -1.28
CA LYS A 58 -11.74 36.03 -1.89
C LYS A 58 -12.30 34.93 -1.00
N THR A 59 -12.81 33.89 -1.66
CA THR A 59 -13.27 32.65 -1.00
C THR A 59 -12.27 31.55 -1.31
N CYS A 60 -11.86 30.77 -0.31
CA CYS A 60 -10.91 29.69 -0.50
C CYS A 60 -11.43 28.36 0.06
N TRP A 61 -11.03 27.25 -0.54
CA TRP A 61 -11.35 25.89 -0.10
C TRP A 61 -10.12 24.98 -0.23
N LYS A 62 -10.15 23.82 0.42
CA LYS A 62 -9.17 22.77 0.17
C LYS A 62 -9.58 22.00 -1.08
N GLN A 63 -8.64 21.83 -2.00
CA GLN A 63 -8.84 21.13 -3.26
C GLN A 63 -7.75 20.08 -3.44
N MET A 64 -8.15 18.91 -3.93
CA MET A 64 -7.22 17.84 -4.28
C MET A 64 -6.40 18.26 -5.51
N PRO A 65 -5.10 17.92 -5.59
CA PRO A 65 -4.33 18.11 -6.82
C PRO A 65 -4.96 17.30 -7.97
N ALA A 66 -4.51 17.59 -9.19
CA ALA A 66 -4.90 16.80 -10.35
C ALA A 66 -4.57 15.32 -10.10
N PHE A 67 -5.48 14.41 -10.48
CA PHE A 67 -5.30 12.99 -10.18
C PHE A 67 -4.05 12.38 -10.86
N ARG A 68 -3.56 12.99 -11.94
CA ARG A 68 -2.27 12.64 -12.55
C ARG A 68 -1.11 12.79 -11.57
N GLU A 69 -1.06 13.90 -10.83
CA GLU A 69 -0.02 14.16 -9.84
C GLU A 69 -0.10 13.16 -8.68
N VAL A 70 -1.33 12.84 -8.23
CA VAL A 70 -1.58 11.77 -7.24
C VAL A 70 -1.02 10.43 -7.75
N GLY A 71 -1.26 10.10 -9.01
CA GLY A 71 -0.75 8.89 -9.65
C GLY A 71 0.77 8.84 -9.75
N GLU A 72 1.41 9.95 -10.11
CA GLU A 72 2.88 10.08 -10.16
C GLU A 72 3.51 9.92 -8.77
N ASN A 73 2.93 10.56 -7.74
CA ASN A 73 3.37 10.40 -6.35
C ASN A 73 3.18 8.97 -5.84
N LEU A 74 2.08 8.31 -6.21
CA LEU A 74 1.84 6.92 -5.84
C LEU A 74 2.79 5.97 -6.58
N LYS A 75 3.12 6.24 -7.86
CA LYS A 75 4.10 5.50 -8.65
C LYS A 75 5.49 5.57 -8.04
N HIS A 76 5.92 6.74 -7.58
CA HIS A 76 7.20 6.87 -6.88
C HIS A 76 7.25 6.02 -5.60
N ARG A 77 6.15 5.94 -4.85
CA ARG A 77 6.03 5.06 -3.67
C ARG A 77 5.96 3.58 -4.03
N PHE A 78 5.42 3.24 -5.20
CA PHE A 78 5.42 1.89 -5.73
C PHE A 78 6.86 1.45 -6.08
N ASP A 79 7.64 2.32 -6.73
CA ASP A 79 9.04 2.03 -7.08
C ASP A 79 9.93 1.85 -5.83
N GLY A 80 9.60 2.56 -4.74
CA GLY A 80 10.24 2.43 -3.44
C GLY A 80 9.54 1.50 -2.46
N ALA A 81 8.64 0.62 -2.91
CA ALA A 81 7.86 -0.23 -2.01
C ALA A 81 8.76 -1.20 -1.20
N ILE A 82 8.35 -1.48 0.04
CA ILE A 82 9.15 -2.26 0.98
C ILE A 82 8.60 -3.68 1.12
N GLU A 83 9.49 -4.67 1.00
CA GLU A 83 9.12 -6.05 1.30
C GLU A 83 8.97 -6.24 2.81
N VAL A 84 7.87 -6.85 3.24
CA VAL A 84 7.56 -7.10 4.65
C VAL A 84 7.31 -8.58 4.92
N VAL A 85 7.72 -9.02 6.11
CA VAL A 85 7.49 -10.38 6.59
C VAL A 85 6.57 -10.38 7.82
N PRO A 86 5.67 -11.37 7.95
CA PRO A 86 4.78 -11.45 9.10
C PRO A 86 5.49 -12.08 10.31
N LYS A 87 5.68 -11.27 11.36
CA LYS A 87 6.25 -11.68 12.65
C LYS A 87 5.15 -11.76 13.71
N LYS A 88 5.16 -12.81 14.53
CA LYS A 88 4.31 -12.90 15.72
C LYS A 88 4.99 -12.14 16.86
N GLY A 89 4.27 -11.21 17.48
CA GLY A 89 4.71 -10.50 18.68
C GLY A 89 3.52 -10.16 19.56
N GLY A 90 3.60 -10.48 20.86
CA GLY A 90 2.52 -10.21 21.82
C GLY A 90 1.17 -10.84 21.44
N GLY A 91 1.18 -12.06 20.88
CA GLY A 91 -0.03 -12.77 20.46
C GLY A 91 -0.66 -12.28 19.14
N ARG A 92 -0.16 -11.21 18.52
CA ARG A 92 -0.67 -10.67 17.24
C ARG A 92 0.36 -10.79 16.13
N LEU A 93 -0.12 -10.86 14.89
CA LEU A 93 0.71 -10.76 13.70
C LEU A 93 0.99 -9.29 13.40
N LYS A 94 2.25 -8.95 13.16
CA LYS A 94 2.69 -7.64 12.70
C LYS A 94 3.53 -7.80 11.45
N LEU A 95 3.44 -6.83 10.54
CA LEU A 95 4.32 -6.70 9.40
C LEU A 95 5.59 -6.00 9.85
N VAL A 96 6.74 -6.56 9.51
CA VAL A 96 8.04 -5.94 9.75
C VAL A 96 8.82 -5.93 8.43
N PRO A 97 9.65 -4.91 8.17
CA PRO A 97 10.53 -4.91 7.00
C PRO A 97 11.36 -6.19 6.92
N ASN A 98 11.54 -6.72 5.71
CA ASN A 98 12.51 -7.77 5.47
C ASN A 98 13.92 -7.22 5.72
N LYS A 99 14.85 -8.07 6.19
CA LYS A 99 16.19 -7.68 6.68
C LYS A 99 17.06 -6.96 5.65
N GLN A 100 16.68 -6.99 4.38
CA GLN A 100 17.37 -6.32 3.27
C GLN A 100 17.09 -4.80 3.24
N PHE A 101 16.09 -4.32 3.98
CA PHE A 101 15.75 -2.90 4.02
C PHE A 101 16.35 -2.25 5.28
N PHE A 102 17.32 -1.37 5.08
CA PHE A 102 17.99 -0.62 6.15
C PHE A 102 17.19 0.59 6.66
N ARG A 103 16.04 0.89 6.03
CA ARG A 103 15.19 2.03 6.37
C ARG A 103 13.96 1.58 7.16
N GLU A 104 13.58 2.38 8.16
CA GLU A 104 12.33 2.18 8.90
C GLU A 104 11.09 2.38 8.01
N LEU A 105 10.09 1.52 8.18
CA LEU A 105 8.83 1.61 7.46
C LEU A 105 8.01 2.81 7.95
N SER A 106 7.67 3.71 7.03
CA SER A 106 6.75 4.83 7.27
C SER A 106 5.32 4.44 6.92
N GLY A 107 4.35 5.10 7.56
CA GLY A 107 2.93 5.03 7.16
C GLY A 107 2.64 5.60 5.77
N LYS A 108 3.65 6.21 5.13
CA LYS A 108 3.59 6.72 3.76
C LYS A 108 4.05 5.69 2.73
N ASP A 109 4.80 4.66 3.13
CA ASP A 109 5.39 3.72 2.19
C ASP A 109 4.36 2.67 1.77
N LEU A 110 4.47 2.16 0.55
CA LEU A 110 3.73 0.97 0.13
C LEU A 110 4.51 -0.28 0.53
N VAL A 111 3.79 -1.35 0.87
CA VAL A 111 4.40 -2.62 1.29
C VAL A 111 3.87 -3.81 0.50
N PHE A 112 4.71 -4.82 0.35
CA PHE A 112 4.39 -6.10 -0.29
C PHE A 112 5.04 -7.27 0.44
N MET A 113 4.60 -8.51 0.20
CA MET A 113 5.16 -9.71 0.86
C MET A 113 5.53 -10.84 -0.11
N THR A 114 5.29 -10.65 -1.39
CA THR A 114 5.53 -11.66 -2.43
C THR A 114 5.99 -10.91 -3.66
N SER A 115 7.12 -11.32 -4.21
CA SER A 115 7.65 -10.78 -5.44
C SER A 115 6.63 -10.94 -6.57
N SER A 116 6.59 -9.94 -7.44
CA SER A 116 5.78 -10.01 -8.65
C SER A 116 6.26 -11.18 -9.55
N PRO A 117 5.35 -11.82 -10.29
CA PRO A 117 5.73 -12.78 -11.31
C PRO A 117 6.44 -12.10 -12.48
N GLU A 118 7.05 -12.90 -13.36
CA GLU A 118 7.50 -12.43 -14.68
C GLU A 118 6.27 -12.16 -15.56
N TYR A 119 6.18 -10.94 -16.09
CA TYR A 119 5.04 -10.51 -16.92
C TYR A 119 5.31 -10.63 -18.43
N CYS A 120 6.53 -11.04 -18.82
CA CYS A 120 6.92 -11.16 -20.22
C CYS A 120 6.14 -12.25 -20.95
N GLU A 121 5.93 -13.39 -20.30
CA GLU A 121 5.27 -14.55 -20.88
C GLU A 121 3.78 -14.58 -20.55
N TYR A 122 2.99 -15.20 -21.44
CA TYR A 122 1.59 -15.52 -21.15
C TYR A 122 1.51 -16.55 -20.02
N ASP A 123 0.87 -16.18 -18.91
CA ASP A 123 0.61 -17.08 -17.80
C ASP A 123 -0.77 -16.80 -17.19
N PRO A 124 -1.78 -17.65 -17.48
CA PRO A 124 -3.13 -17.47 -16.97
C PRO A 124 -3.24 -17.68 -15.45
N LYS A 125 -2.25 -18.32 -14.80
CA LYS A 125 -2.27 -18.54 -13.35
C LYS A 125 -1.90 -17.27 -12.58
N SER A 126 -0.95 -16.50 -13.10
CA SER A 126 -0.60 -15.18 -12.57
C SER A 126 -1.46 -14.06 -13.15
N GLY A 127 -2.15 -14.30 -14.26
CA GLY A 127 -2.94 -13.30 -14.99
C GLY A 127 -2.09 -12.47 -15.97
N SER A 128 -0.91 -12.94 -16.34
CA SER A 128 -0.05 -12.31 -17.35
C SER A 128 -0.56 -12.61 -18.76
N LEU A 129 -0.72 -11.58 -19.60
CA LEU A 129 -1.21 -11.71 -20.98
C LEU A 129 -0.11 -11.78 -22.05
N SER A 130 1.16 -11.76 -21.64
CA SER A 130 2.32 -11.44 -22.49
C SER A 130 2.35 -9.98 -22.94
N THR A 131 3.56 -9.50 -23.21
CA THR A 131 3.83 -8.32 -24.07
C THR A 131 4.30 -8.77 -25.43
#